data_AF-A0AAW8QH35-F1
#
_entry.id   AF-A0AAW8QH35-F1
#
_cell.length_a   1.000
_cell.length_b   1.000
_cell.length_c   1.000
_cell.angle_alpha   90.00
_cell.angle_beta   90.00
_cell.angle_gamma   90.00
#
_symmetry.space_group_name_H-M   'P 1'
#
loop_
_entity.id
_entity.type
_entity.pdbx_description
1 polymer ?
#
loop_
_entity_poly.entity_id
_entity_poly.type
_entity_poly.pdbx_seq_one_letter_code
_entity_poly.pdbx_strand_id
1 'polypeptide(L)'
;MGLSSFNRARERQQMIETKIAELEEQLATLKGEFIAFKNDPEAMKARIAELELGEGKQTPDGSNQHNQDNQKPEGDQKTGDDQLQPINYAGLKVDELRALLTEKAIAFEPGAKKDELLALLPKE
;
A
#
# COMPACT_ATOMS: atom_id res chain seq x y z
N MET A 1 -45.30 -28.93 7.72
CA MET A 1 -44.48 -27.72 7.48
C MET A 1 -42.98 -28.02 7.28
N GLY A 2 -42.59 -29.18 6.74
CA GLY A 2 -41.16 -29.58 6.66
C GLY A 2 -40.51 -29.46 5.27
N LEU A 3 -41.29 -29.58 4.19
CA LEU A 3 -40.76 -29.61 2.83
C LEU A 3 -40.34 -28.21 2.32
N SER A 4 -41.08 -27.17 2.71
CA SER A 4 -40.81 -25.78 2.29
C SER A 4 -39.60 -25.15 2.98
N SER A 5 -39.33 -25.50 4.22
CA SER A 5 -38.12 -25.06 4.95
C SER A 5 -36.86 -25.74 4.43
N PHE A 6 -36.94 -27.02 4.09
CA PHE A 6 -35.85 -27.75 3.46
C PHE A 6 -35.46 -27.16 2.09
N ASN A 7 -36.45 -26.88 1.23
CA ASN A 7 -36.19 -26.24 -0.06
C ASN A 7 -35.53 -24.85 0.10
N ARG A 8 -36.01 -24.04 1.04
CA ARG A 8 -35.40 -22.74 1.36
C ARG A 8 -33.97 -22.86 1.88
N ALA A 9 -33.67 -23.88 2.68
CA ALA A 9 -32.32 -24.13 3.17
C ALA A 9 -31.37 -24.52 2.03
N ARG A 10 -31.84 -25.39 1.11
CA ARG A 10 -31.09 -25.80 -0.08
C ARG A 10 -30.82 -24.62 -1.03
N GLU A 11 -31.83 -23.79 -1.30
CA GLU A 11 -31.67 -22.57 -2.12
C GLU A 11 -30.64 -21.61 -1.51
N ARG A 12 -30.64 -21.46 -0.18
CA ARG A 12 -29.62 -20.66 0.52
C ARG A 12 -28.23 -21.26 0.38
N GLN A 13 -28.09 -22.58 0.50
CA GLN A 13 -26.80 -23.25 0.31
C GLN A 13 -26.27 -23.01 -1.11
N GLN A 14 -27.11 -23.16 -2.12
CA GLN A 14 -26.73 -22.90 -3.52
C GLN A 14 -26.30 -21.44 -3.73
N MET A 15 -27.05 -20.47 -3.18
CA MET A 15 -26.64 -19.06 -3.28
C MET A 15 -25.35 -18.74 -2.54
N ILE A 16 -25.07 -19.43 -1.43
CA ILE A 16 -23.81 -19.27 -0.69
C ILE A 16 -22.66 -19.86 -1.51
N GLU A 17 -22.83 -21.05 -2.08
CA GLU A 17 -21.84 -21.70 -2.95
C GLU A 17 -21.51 -20.82 -4.17
N THR A 18 -22.52 -20.25 -4.84
CA THR A 18 -22.27 -19.36 -5.99
C THR A 18 -21.51 -18.11 -5.59
N LYS A 19 -21.82 -17.52 -4.42
CA LYS A 19 -21.12 -16.33 -3.92
C LYS A 19 -19.68 -16.63 -3.51
N ILE A 20 -19.44 -17.82 -2.95
CA ILE A 20 -18.08 -18.25 -2.61
C ILE A 20 -17.25 -18.36 -3.89
N ALA A 21 -17.78 -19.03 -4.92
CA ALA A 21 -17.09 -19.17 -6.20
C ALA A 21 -16.80 -17.81 -6.86
N GLU A 22 -17.76 -16.89 -6.85
CA GLU A 22 -17.58 -15.53 -7.38
C GLU A 22 -16.49 -14.75 -6.62
N LEU A 23 -16.48 -14.83 -5.28
CA LEU A 23 -15.45 -14.18 -4.46
C LEU A 23 -14.06 -14.80 -4.67
N GLU A 24 -13.98 -16.12 -4.87
CA GLU A 24 -12.72 -16.80 -5.20
C GLU A 24 -12.17 -16.33 -6.54
N GLU A 25 -13.02 -16.16 -7.56
CA GLU A 25 -12.65 -15.64 -8.88
C GLU A 25 -12.19 -14.18 -8.81
N GLN A 26 -12.91 -13.33 -8.06
CA GLN A 26 -12.50 -11.94 -7.82
C GLN A 26 -11.15 -11.87 -7.11
N LEU A 27 -10.94 -12.70 -6.08
CA LEU A 27 -9.64 -12.78 -5.40
C LEU A 27 -8.52 -13.27 -6.31
N ALA A 28 -8.78 -14.25 -7.17
CA ALA A 28 -7.80 -14.72 -8.16
C ALA A 28 -7.43 -13.61 -9.14
N THR A 29 -8.42 -12.85 -9.60
CA THR A 29 -8.24 -11.70 -10.52
C THR A 29 -7.41 -10.61 -9.85
N LEU A 30 -7.79 -10.18 -8.65
CA LEU A 30 -7.05 -9.19 -7.86
C LEU A 30 -5.61 -9.62 -7.58
N LYS A 31 -5.37 -10.91 -7.31
CA LYS A 31 -4.01 -11.43 -7.13
C LYS A 31 -3.21 -11.35 -8.43
N GLY A 32 -3.81 -11.69 -9.57
CA GLY A 32 -3.17 -11.56 -10.88
C GLY A 32 -2.84 -10.11 -11.21
N GLU A 33 -3.78 -9.19 -10.99
CA GLU A 33 -3.60 -7.75 -11.14
C GLU A 33 -2.53 -7.21 -10.20
N PHE A 34 -2.49 -7.64 -8.94
CA PHE A 34 -1.48 -7.22 -7.97
C PHE A 34 -0.08 -7.71 -8.34
N ILE A 35 0.03 -8.93 -8.87
CA ILE A 35 1.29 -9.45 -9.39
C ILE A 35 1.71 -8.66 -10.62
N ALA A 36 0.80 -8.38 -11.56
CA ALA A 36 1.09 -7.54 -12.72
C ALA A 36 1.52 -6.12 -12.32
N PHE A 37 0.83 -5.53 -11.34
CA PHE A 37 1.17 -4.24 -10.74
C PHE A 37 2.59 -4.25 -10.15
N LYS A 38 2.95 -5.29 -9.38
CA LYS A 38 4.30 -5.44 -8.84
C LYS A 38 5.37 -5.69 -9.90
N ASN A 39 5.04 -6.45 -10.95
CA ASN A 39 5.98 -6.86 -11.99
C ASN A 39 6.23 -5.80 -13.06
N ASP A 40 5.41 -4.77 -13.13
CA ASP A 40 5.65 -3.59 -13.97
C ASP A 40 5.93 -2.32 -13.14
N PRO A 41 7.01 -2.34 -12.34
CA PRO A 41 7.42 -1.16 -11.58
C PRO A 41 7.86 -0.02 -12.51
N GLU A 42 8.21 -0.32 -13.76
CA GLU A 42 8.66 0.66 -14.75
C GLU A 42 7.49 1.45 -15.31
N ALA A 43 6.37 0.80 -15.68
CA ALA A 43 5.13 1.50 -16.03
C ALA A 43 4.52 2.22 -14.82
N MET A 44 4.65 1.67 -13.61
CA MET A 44 4.18 2.35 -12.40
C MET A 44 5.02 3.59 -12.09
N LYS A 45 6.35 3.52 -12.21
CA LYS A 45 7.24 4.67 -12.11
C LYS A 45 6.99 5.67 -13.24
N ALA A 46 6.71 5.21 -14.46
CA ALA A 46 6.34 6.08 -15.56
C ALA A 46 5.02 6.81 -15.28
N ARG A 47 4.03 6.12 -14.72
CA ARG A 47 2.75 6.72 -14.30
C ARG A 47 2.93 7.68 -13.13
N ILE A 48 3.77 7.35 -12.14
CA ILE A 48 4.13 8.26 -11.03
C ILE A 48 4.86 9.48 -11.58
N ALA A 49 5.84 9.29 -12.46
CA ALA A 49 6.56 10.38 -13.11
C ALA A 49 5.62 11.25 -13.97
N GLU A 50 4.62 10.67 -14.64
CA GLU A 50 3.61 11.41 -15.39
C GLU A 50 2.65 12.18 -14.47
N LEU A 51 2.31 11.64 -13.30
CA LEU A 51 1.54 12.32 -12.25
C LEU A 51 2.35 13.44 -11.57
N GLU A 52 3.66 13.24 -11.38
CA GLU A 52 4.59 14.22 -10.80
C GLU A 52 4.98 15.32 -11.81
N LEU A 53 5.12 14.98 -13.09
CA LEU A 53 5.27 15.93 -14.20
C LEU A 53 3.93 16.58 -14.61
N GLY A 54 2.84 16.05 -14.07
CA GLY A 54 1.45 16.36 -14.42
C GLY A 54 0.78 17.46 -13.60
N GLU A 55 1.51 18.35 -12.92
CA GLU A 55 0.98 19.65 -12.53
C GLU A 55 1.06 20.63 -13.71
N GLY A 56 0.14 20.49 -14.67
CA GLY A 56 0.15 21.37 -15.84
C GLY A 56 -1.14 21.54 -16.63
N LYS A 57 -2.18 20.72 -16.42
CA LYS A 57 -3.54 20.99 -16.93
C LYS A 57 -4.60 20.55 -15.94
N GLN A 58 -4.60 21.20 -14.78
CA GLN A 58 -5.87 21.61 -14.18
C GLN A 58 -6.48 22.67 -15.10
N THR A 59 -7.58 22.36 -15.78
CA THR A 59 -8.58 23.39 -16.06
C THR A 59 -9.47 23.53 -14.81
N PRO A 60 -9.93 24.74 -14.51
CA PRO A 60 -9.76 25.35 -13.20
C PRO A 60 -10.93 25.04 -12.25
N ASP A 61 -10.63 24.71 -10.99
CA ASP A 61 -11.26 25.39 -9.87
C ASP A 61 -10.49 25.16 -8.55
N GLY A 62 -10.20 26.25 -7.85
CA GLY A 62 -10.04 26.27 -6.40
C GLY A 62 -8.75 25.72 -5.76
N SER A 63 -7.69 26.51 -5.82
CA SER A 63 -6.79 26.86 -4.69
C SER A 63 -6.37 25.76 -3.70
N ASN A 64 -5.10 25.37 -3.70
CA ASN A 64 -4.18 25.78 -2.63
C ASN A 64 -2.74 25.33 -2.91
N GLN A 65 -1.85 26.31 -2.79
CA GLN A 65 -0.40 26.23 -2.89
C GLN A 65 0.15 25.25 -1.84
N HIS A 66 1.08 24.37 -2.26
CA HIS A 66 2.22 24.10 -1.39
C HIS A 66 3.51 24.10 -2.19
N ASN A 67 4.41 24.95 -1.73
CA ASN A 67 5.67 25.29 -2.34
C ASN A 67 6.62 24.09 -2.40
N GLN A 68 7.38 24.07 -3.48
CA GLN A 68 8.58 23.30 -3.70
C GLN A 68 9.63 23.59 -2.62
N ASP A 69 10.42 22.58 -2.24
CA ASP A 69 11.85 22.79 -2.08
C ASP A 69 12.68 21.49 -2.23
N ASN A 70 13.68 21.61 -3.11
CA ASN A 70 14.92 20.84 -3.25
C ASN A 70 15.00 19.44 -3.92
N GLN A 71 15.37 19.54 -5.20
CA GLN A 71 16.23 18.69 -6.06
C GLN A 71 17.40 18.02 -5.28
N LYS A 72 17.91 16.83 -5.62
CA LYS A 72 18.48 16.40 -6.92
C LYS A 72 18.69 14.85 -6.95
N PRO A 73 18.80 14.21 -8.14
CA PRO A 73 18.90 12.76 -8.31
C PRO A 73 20.33 12.29 -8.64
N GLU A 74 20.80 11.22 -8.00
CA GLU A 74 21.95 10.38 -8.40
C GLU A 74 21.66 8.98 -7.84
N GLY A 75 21.87 7.84 -8.48
CA GLY A 75 22.45 7.40 -9.74
C GLY A 75 22.40 5.86 -9.70
N ASP A 76 22.49 5.21 -10.86
CA ASP A 76 22.44 3.76 -11.09
C ASP A 76 22.94 2.84 -9.97
N GLN A 77 22.18 1.78 -9.64
CA GLN A 77 22.77 0.46 -9.47
C GLN A 77 21.77 -0.70 -9.66
N LYS A 78 22.28 -1.67 -10.44
CA LYS A 78 21.65 -2.86 -11.00
C LYS A 78 21.38 -3.98 -10.00
N THR A 79 20.36 -4.77 -10.35
CA THR A 79 20.22 -6.24 -10.25
C THR A 79 20.38 -6.92 -8.87
N GLY A 80 19.26 -7.51 -8.44
CA GLY A 80 19.18 -8.91 -8.03
C GLY A 80 19.93 -9.31 -6.76
N ASP A 81 19.24 -9.27 -5.63
CA ASP A 81 19.21 -10.40 -4.68
C ASP A 81 18.11 -10.16 -3.64
N ASP A 82 17.56 -11.26 -3.13
CA ASP A 82 16.53 -11.39 -2.10
C ASP A 82 17.07 -10.93 -0.73
N GLN A 83 17.38 -9.65 -0.60
CA GLN A 83 17.71 -9.00 0.66
C GLN A 83 16.86 -7.74 0.77
N LEU A 84 15.95 -7.75 1.74
CA LEU A 84 15.20 -6.59 2.19
C LEU A 84 16.19 -5.44 2.33
N GLN A 85 16.14 -4.48 1.40
CA GLN A 85 17.01 -3.31 1.50
C GLN A 85 16.79 -2.68 2.86
N PRO A 86 17.85 -2.31 3.60
CA PRO A 86 17.71 -1.72 4.92
C PRO A 86 16.81 -0.51 4.77
N ILE A 87 15.57 -0.60 5.27
CA ILE A 87 14.60 0.47 5.17
C ILE A 87 15.24 1.66 5.87
N ASN A 88 15.61 2.68 5.10
CA ASN A 88 16.27 3.84 5.66
C ASN A 88 15.24 4.67 6.41
N TYR A 89 15.07 4.35 7.70
CA TYR A 89 14.10 5.02 8.54
C TYR A 89 14.45 6.49 8.79
N ALA A 90 15.71 6.90 8.56
CA ALA A 90 16.18 8.27 8.83
C ALA A 90 15.47 9.33 7.98
N GLY A 91 14.89 8.95 6.84
CA GLY A 91 14.10 9.84 5.98
C GLY A 91 12.68 10.12 6.51
N LEU A 92 12.13 9.26 7.38
CA LEU A 92 10.74 9.37 7.84
C LEU A 92 10.53 10.51 8.83
N LYS A 93 9.33 11.08 8.83
CA LYS A 93 8.89 12.07 9.82
C LYS A 93 8.58 11.39 11.15
N VAL A 94 8.58 12.16 12.23
CA VAL A 94 8.27 11.67 13.59
C VAL A 94 6.91 10.96 13.63
N ASP A 95 5.89 11.53 12.98
CA ASP A 95 4.55 10.94 12.96
C ASP A 95 4.50 9.59 12.21
N GLU A 96 5.27 9.46 11.13
CA GLU A 96 5.38 8.23 10.35
C GLU A 96 6.13 7.14 11.13
N LEU A 97 7.19 7.52 11.86
CA LEU A 97 7.90 6.61 12.76
C LEU A 97 6.99 6.12 13.89
N ARG A 98 6.17 7.00 14.47
CA ARG A 98 5.17 6.63 15.49
C ARG A 98 4.11 5.68 14.93
N ALA A 99 3.62 5.95 13.72
CA ALA A 99 2.66 5.09 13.05
C ALA A 99 3.24 3.69 12.81
N LEU A 100 4.47 3.61 12.31
CA LEU A 100 5.17 2.33 12.10
C LEU A 100 5.43 1.58 13.40
N LEU A 101 5.87 2.26 14.46
CA LEU A 101 6.06 1.63 15.77
C LEU A 101 4.72 1.11 16.32
N THR A 102 3.64 1.87 16.15
CA THR A 102 2.29 1.43 16.54
C THR A 102 1.84 0.21 15.73
N GLU A 103 2.08 0.22 14.42
CA GLU A 103 1.76 -0.90 13.51
C GLU A 103 2.56 -2.16 13.87
N LYS A 104 3.84 -2.00 14.25
CA LYS A 104 4.72 -3.08 14.69
C LYS A 104 4.51 -3.48 16.16
N ALA A 105 3.52 -2.88 16.83
CA ALA A 105 3.24 -3.08 18.26
C ALA A 105 4.46 -2.82 19.17
N ILE A 106 5.32 -1.86 18.79
CA ILE A 106 6.48 -1.41 19.56
C ILE A 106 6.05 -0.19 20.38
N ALA A 107 6.15 -0.31 21.71
CA ALA A 107 5.86 0.80 22.62
C ALA A 107 6.93 1.89 22.53
N PHE A 108 6.50 3.15 22.55
CA PHE A 108 7.37 4.32 22.57
C PHE A 108 6.79 5.41 23.46
N GLU A 109 7.64 6.30 23.97
CA GLU A 109 7.20 7.43 24.78
C GLU A 109 6.50 8.49 23.92
N PRO A 110 5.35 9.07 24.35
CA PRO A 110 4.61 10.07 23.56
C PRO A 110 5.41 11.37 23.30
N GLY A 111 6.50 11.59 24.05
CA GLY A 111 7.48 12.67 23.86
C GLY A 111 8.78 12.25 23.15
N ALA A 112 8.88 11.00 22.67
CA ALA A 112 10.11 10.48 22.08
C ALA A 112 10.53 11.27 20.85
N LYS A 113 11.84 11.55 20.78
CA LYS A 113 12.48 12.27 19.67
C LYS A 113 12.67 11.35 18.47
N LYS A 114 12.88 11.94 17.29
CA LYS A 114 13.10 11.20 16.04
C LYS A 114 14.17 10.11 16.21
N ASP A 115 15.31 10.44 16.81
CA ASP A 115 16.42 9.51 17.00
C ASP A 115 16.06 8.32 17.91
N GLU A 116 15.23 8.55 18.93
CA GLU A 116 14.75 7.51 19.85
C GLU A 116 13.77 6.58 19.14
N LEU A 117 12.85 7.12 18.36
CA LEU A 117 11.92 6.33 17.55
C LEU A 117 12.66 5.49 16.49
N LEU A 118 13.72 6.04 15.90
CA LEU A 118 14.59 5.32 14.96
C LEU A 118 15.38 4.19 15.63
N ALA A 119 15.79 4.38 16.89
CA ALA A 119 16.52 3.37 17.65
C ALA A 119 15.65 2.18 18.06
N LEU A 120 14.32 2.38 18.14
CA LEU A 120 13.34 1.33 18.47
C LEU A 120 12.98 0.45 17.27
N LEU A 121 13.25 0.90 16.05
CA LEU A 121 12.99 0.13 14.85
C LEU A 121 14.07 -0.94 14.65
N PRO A 122 13.71 -2.18 14.31
CA PRO A 122 14.67 -3.23 14.03
C PRO A 122 15.56 -2.82 12.86
N LYS A 123 16.88 -2.90 13.08
CA LYS A 123 17.89 -2.73 12.04
C LYS A 123 18.17 -4.12 11.47
N GLU A 124 17.60 -4.42 10.31
CA GLU A 124 17.97 -5.61 9.50
C GLU A 124 19.25 -5.35 8.71
#